data_AF-A0A3D8SP79-F1
#
_entry.id   AF-A0A3D8SP79-F1
#
_cell.length_a   1.000
_cell.length_b   1.000
_cell.length_c   1.000
_cell.angle_alpha   90.00
_cell.angle_beta   90.00
_cell.angle_gamma   90.00
#
_symmetry.space_group_name_H-M   'P 1'
#
loop_
_entity.id
_entity.type
_entity.pdbx_description
1 polymer ?
#
loop_
_entity_poly.entity_id
_entity_poly.type
_entity_poly.pdbx_seq_one_letter_code
_entity_poly.pdbx_strand_id
1 'polypeptide(L)'
;MSSPNPDEILDLYSIALLSNYEQTSSEPRFRSAKLTELASQTDQLFPRCLPEFKAIGWGLNQKNQGFLFTTPSTSTDASPTPDKPSNMLVPEQTHPSLSHLTAHELETIFHQVRSHDGCYKTIRLLQLFFSRYPAEQMLRVRTTTGDEYLTTVSERLIMEWEFIAPAQITLSTVVDDSNAAPTTHVTGQGEKMLHATLGFAASTDENVRTVLDLASMQFGELGRGLKSNGMFVLESLDQYYERIEKVAVGTDSSTMKLSKMIAETPDDVWLEEVAERVRMRWDKREEEPWCAHCGAPGEGGKKLKKCSLCQVFYCNTEHQKENWPSHKSVCAGKKGKKA
;
A
#
# COMPACT_ATOMS: atom_id res chain seq x y z
N MET A 1 -27.24 6.81 -8.42
CA MET A 1 -26.04 7.17 -7.63
C MET A 1 -26.15 8.65 -7.32
N SER A 2 -25.95 9.05 -6.07
CA SER A 2 -25.92 10.48 -5.69
C SER A 2 -24.71 11.15 -6.34
N SER A 3 -24.90 12.34 -6.92
CA SER A 3 -23.79 13.15 -7.42
C SER A 3 -22.85 13.55 -6.28
N PRO A 4 -21.54 13.73 -6.54
CA PRO A 4 -20.59 14.21 -5.53
C PRO A 4 -21.06 15.54 -4.93
N ASN A 5 -20.91 15.70 -3.61
CA ASN A 5 -21.19 16.97 -2.95
C ASN A 5 -20.02 17.95 -3.20
N PRO A 6 -20.20 19.05 -3.94
CA PRO A 6 -19.11 19.97 -4.25
C PRO A 6 -18.52 20.65 -3.01
N ASP A 7 -19.28 20.76 -1.92
CA ASP A 7 -18.85 21.40 -0.67
C ASP A 7 -18.04 20.45 0.24
N GLU A 8 -17.92 19.17 -0.13
CA GLU A 8 -17.22 18.18 0.66
C GLU A 8 -15.69 18.29 0.53
N ILE A 9 -14.99 18.42 1.64
CA ILE A 9 -13.52 18.35 1.63
C ILE A 9 -13.09 16.88 1.67
N LEU A 10 -12.47 16.41 0.58
CA LEU A 10 -11.85 15.09 0.51
C LEU A 10 -10.63 15.02 1.44
N ASP A 11 -10.36 13.86 2.05
CA ASP A 11 -9.20 13.66 2.91
C ASP A 11 -8.20 12.70 2.27
N LEU A 12 -7.05 13.21 1.83
CA LEU A 12 -6.06 12.41 1.08
C LEU A 12 -5.59 11.18 1.85
N TYR A 13 -5.34 11.32 3.16
CA TYR A 13 -4.91 10.19 3.99
C TYR A 13 -5.96 9.08 4.00
N SER A 14 -7.23 9.43 4.19
CA SER A 14 -8.32 8.45 4.25
C SER A 14 -8.58 7.80 2.90
N ILE A 15 -8.52 8.57 1.82
CA ILE A 15 -8.63 8.06 0.44
C ILE A 15 -7.47 7.10 0.15
N ALA A 16 -6.23 7.51 0.43
CA ALA A 16 -5.05 6.68 0.28
C ALA A 16 -5.17 5.35 1.05
N LEU A 17 -5.66 5.40 2.29
CA LEU A 17 -5.87 4.21 3.11
C LEU A 17 -6.92 3.27 2.51
N LEU A 18 -8.06 3.80 2.08
CA LEU A 18 -9.12 3.01 1.44
C LEU A 18 -8.65 2.43 0.10
N SER A 19 -7.98 3.22 -0.73
CA SER A 19 -7.40 2.78 -2.00
C SER A 19 -6.42 1.63 -1.78
N ASN A 20 -5.52 1.76 -0.80
CA ASN A 20 -4.56 0.71 -0.49
C ASN A 20 -5.26 -0.59 -0.03
N TYR A 21 -6.27 -0.49 0.84
CA TYR A 21 -7.05 -1.64 1.28
C TYR A 21 -7.79 -2.31 0.11
N GLU A 22 -8.56 -1.54 -0.68
CA GLU A 22 -9.40 -2.07 -1.75
C GLU A 22 -8.56 -2.72 -2.85
N GLN A 23 -7.44 -2.09 -3.21
CA GLN A 23 -6.52 -2.64 -4.20
C GLN A 23 -5.87 -3.93 -3.69
N THR A 24 -5.27 -3.92 -2.50
CA THR A 24 -4.50 -5.07 -2.03
C THR A 24 -5.38 -6.26 -1.65
N SER A 25 -6.58 -6.03 -1.11
CA SER A 25 -7.52 -7.11 -0.76
C SER A 25 -8.20 -7.76 -1.95
N SER A 26 -8.06 -7.18 -3.16
CA SER A 26 -8.64 -7.67 -4.41
C SER A 26 -7.63 -7.83 -5.55
N GLU A 27 -6.32 -7.73 -5.27
CA GLU A 27 -5.24 -7.81 -6.26
C GLU A 27 -5.27 -9.15 -7.03
N PRO A 28 -5.54 -9.14 -8.35
CA PRO A 28 -5.79 -10.35 -9.14
C PRO A 28 -4.63 -11.34 -9.10
N ARG A 29 -3.38 -10.84 -9.12
CA ARG A 29 -2.17 -11.69 -9.15
C ARG A 29 -2.03 -12.61 -7.94
N PHE A 30 -2.57 -12.20 -6.79
CA PHE A 30 -2.47 -12.93 -5.52
C PHE A 30 -3.84 -13.33 -4.97
N ARG A 31 -4.87 -13.33 -5.82
CA ARG A 31 -6.24 -13.59 -5.40
C ARG A 31 -6.35 -14.99 -4.81
N SER A 32 -6.81 -15.11 -3.57
CA SER A 32 -6.91 -16.37 -2.82
C SER A 32 -5.59 -17.11 -2.57
N ALA A 33 -4.46 -16.59 -3.04
CA ALA A 33 -3.15 -17.23 -2.93
C ALA A 33 -2.69 -17.29 -1.47
N LYS A 34 -2.12 -18.41 -1.07
CA LYS A 34 -1.67 -18.66 0.31
C LYS A 34 -0.16 -18.73 0.38
N LEU A 35 0.42 -17.97 1.31
CA LEU A 35 1.85 -18.02 1.61
C LEU A 35 2.17 -19.40 2.20
N THR A 36 3.09 -20.11 1.55
CA THR A 36 3.50 -21.47 1.93
C THR A 36 4.95 -21.54 2.37
N GLU A 37 5.82 -20.71 1.80
CA GLU A 37 7.23 -20.66 2.18
C GLU A 37 7.77 -19.23 2.14
N LEU A 38 8.74 -18.97 3.03
CA LEU A 38 9.53 -17.76 3.09
C LEU A 38 11.02 -18.14 3.04
N ALA A 39 11.79 -17.41 2.26
CA ALA A 39 13.24 -17.53 2.16
C ALA A 39 13.89 -16.17 2.47
N SER A 40 14.95 -16.17 3.27
CA SER A 40 15.72 -14.97 3.62
C SER A 40 17.22 -15.26 3.50
N GLN A 41 18.07 -14.22 3.40
CA GLN A 41 19.53 -14.34 3.17
C GLN A 41 20.27 -15.40 4.00
N THR A 42 19.79 -15.76 5.18
CA THR A 42 20.44 -16.75 6.06
C THR A 42 20.13 -18.20 5.70
N ASP A 43 19.02 -18.44 4.99
CA ASP A 43 18.58 -19.77 4.59
C ASP A 43 18.72 -19.92 3.08
N GLN A 44 19.46 -20.94 2.66
CA GLN A 44 19.51 -21.37 1.27
C GLN A 44 18.08 -21.49 0.73
N LEU A 45 17.90 -21.02 -0.52
CA LEU A 45 16.79 -21.17 -1.46
C LEU A 45 15.57 -21.96 -0.96
N PHE A 46 14.35 -21.49 -1.25
CA PHE A 46 13.09 -22.18 -0.97
C PHE A 46 13.21 -23.71 -0.98
N PRO A 47 12.81 -24.39 0.11
CA PRO A 47 12.81 -25.85 0.18
C PRO A 47 12.16 -26.53 -1.03
N ARG A 48 11.13 -25.91 -1.63
CA ARG A 48 10.47 -26.40 -2.87
C ARG A 48 11.18 -26.08 -4.19
N CYS A 49 12.35 -25.44 -4.18
CA CYS A 49 13.30 -25.30 -5.30
C CYS A 49 12.69 -25.31 -6.71
N LEU A 50 11.95 -24.26 -7.09
CA LEU A 50 11.70 -24.04 -8.52
C LEU A 50 13.05 -23.70 -9.19
N PRO A 51 13.44 -24.36 -10.30
CA PRO A 51 14.72 -24.10 -10.98
C PRO A 51 14.97 -22.62 -11.31
N GLU A 52 13.89 -21.88 -11.53
CA GLU A 52 13.85 -20.43 -11.78
C GLU A 52 14.51 -19.59 -10.67
N PHE A 53 14.47 -20.06 -9.42
CA PHE A 53 15.09 -19.35 -8.28
C PHE A 53 16.62 -19.38 -8.28
N LYS A 54 17.23 -20.37 -8.95
CA LYS A 54 18.68 -20.49 -9.07
C LYS A 54 19.26 -19.49 -10.08
N ALA A 55 18.43 -18.96 -10.98
CA ALA A 55 18.85 -18.07 -12.07
C ALA A 55 18.84 -16.58 -11.69
N ILE A 56 18.06 -16.20 -10.68
CA ILE A 56 18.02 -14.82 -10.19
C ILE A 56 19.28 -14.63 -9.36
N GLY A 57 20.31 -14.00 -9.93
CA GLY A 57 21.57 -13.74 -9.23
C GLY A 57 21.32 -12.92 -7.97
N TRP A 58 21.31 -13.58 -6.81
CA TRP A 58 21.21 -12.92 -5.51
C TRP A 58 22.41 -12.00 -5.38
N GLY A 59 22.18 -10.68 -5.31
CA GLY A 59 23.26 -9.73 -5.12
C GLY A 59 23.98 -10.02 -3.81
N LEU A 60 25.31 -10.18 -3.84
CA LEU A 60 26.12 -10.51 -2.66
C LEU A 60 26.01 -9.45 -1.54
N ASN A 61 25.56 -8.23 -1.87
CA ASN A 61 25.49 -7.09 -0.96
C ASN A 61 24.06 -6.53 -0.77
N GLN A 62 23.03 -7.21 -1.26
CA GLN A 62 21.62 -6.77 -1.16
C GLN A 62 20.84 -7.68 -0.24
N LYS A 63 19.97 -7.11 0.60
CA LYS A 63 19.00 -7.91 1.37
C LYS A 63 18.10 -8.63 0.39
N ASN A 64 17.95 -9.93 0.54
CA ASN A 64 17.17 -10.73 -0.39
C ASN A 64 16.07 -11.47 0.38
N GLN A 65 14.85 -11.37 -0.14
CA GLN A 65 13.67 -12.00 0.41
C GLN A 65 12.90 -12.72 -0.68
N GLY A 66 12.43 -13.92 -0.36
CA GLY A 66 11.59 -14.72 -1.23
C GLY A 66 10.29 -15.09 -0.52
N PHE A 67 9.17 -14.99 -1.24
CA PHE A 67 7.87 -15.51 -0.83
C PHE A 67 7.31 -16.48 -1.89
N LEU A 68 6.85 -17.65 -1.45
CA LEU A 68 6.18 -18.64 -2.29
C LEU A 68 4.72 -18.73 -1.90
N PHE A 69 3.85 -18.54 -2.88
CA PHE A 69 2.41 -18.66 -2.74
C PHE A 69 1.88 -19.83 -3.55
N THR A 70 0.83 -20.47 -3.05
CA THR A 70 0.06 -21.48 -3.78
C THR A 70 -1.40 -21.08 -3.86
N THR A 71 -2.00 -21.27 -5.04
CA THR A 71 -3.45 -21.08 -5.22
C THR A 71 -4.13 -22.45 -5.15
N PRO A 72 -5.06 -22.69 -4.21
CA PRO A 72 -5.72 -23.99 -4.07
C PRO A 72 -6.56 -24.36 -5.31
N SER A 73 -6.45 -25.62 -5.77
CA SER A 73 -7.14 -26.11 -6.98
C SER A 73 -8.67 -25.91 -6.98
N THR A 74 -9.29 -25.81 -5.80
CA THR A 74 -10.75 -25.67 -5.65
C THR A 74 -11.24 -24.21 -5.73
N SER A 75 -10.37 -23.23 -6.00
CA SER A 75 -10.77 -21.81 -6.06
C SER A 75 -11.32 -21.40 -7.43
N THR A 76 -12.07 -22.27 -8.11
CA THR A 76 -12.70 -21.96 -9.39
C THR A 76 -13.79 -20.88 -9.29
N ASP A 77 -14.22 -20.53 -8.08
CA ASP A 77 -15.02 -19.34 -7.82
C ASP A 77 -14.16 -18.25 -7.16
N ALA A 78 -14.26 -17.02 -7.67
CA ALA A 78 -13.82 -15.84 -6.98
C ALA A 78 -14.56 -15.77 -5.63
N SER A 79 -13.94 -16.31 -4.58
CA SER A 79 -14.48 -16.22 -3.22
C SER A 79 -14.84 -14.76 -2.98
N PRO A 80 -16.06 -14.43 -2.53
CA PRO A 80 -16.42 -13.05 -2.21
C PRO A 80 -15.61 -12.51 -1.02
N THR A 81 -14.86 -13.38 -0.34
CA THR A 81 -14.08 -13.01 0.85
C THR A 81 -12.84 -12.21 0.45
N PRO A 82 -12.65 -10.98 0.94
CA PRO A 82 -11.44 -10.21 0.66
C PRO A 82 -10.18 -10.92 1.17
N ASP A 83 -9.07 -10.78 0.45
CA ASP A 83 -7.77 -11.29 0.91
C ASP A 83 -7.21 -10.37 2.00
N LYS A 84 -6.60 -10.95 3.02
CA LYS A 84 -6.14 -10.25 4.23
C LYS A 84 -4.85 -10.87 4.76
N PRO A 85 -4.05 -10.11 5.52
CA PRO A 85 -2.92 -10.68 6.24
C PRO A 85 -3.30 -11.91 7.08
N SER A 86 -4.46 -11.85 7.75
CA SER A 86 -4.96 -12.91 8.64
C SER A 86 -5.44 -14.19 7.95
N ASN A 87 -5.73 -14.15 6.64
CA ASN A 87 -6.15 -15.33 5.87
C ASN A 87 -5.13 -15.72 4.80
N MET A 88 -3.93 -15.14 4.83
CA MET A 88 -2.86 -15.40 3.86
C MET A 88 -2.14 -16.75 4.11
N LEU A 89 -2.27 -17.35 5.29
CA LEU A 89 -1.66 -18.63 5.63
C LEU A 89 -2.61 -19.81 5.41
N VAL A 90 -2.05 -21.00 5.15
CA VAL A 90 -2.79 -22.28 5.21
C VAL A 90 -2.68 -22.84 6.64
N PRO A 91 -3.76 -22.87 7.44
CA PRO A 91 -3.68 -23.27 8.85
C PRO A 91 -3.14 -24.69 9.07
N GLU A 92 -3.41 -25.60 8.13
CA GLU A 92 -3.10 -27.03 8.27
C GLU A 92 -1.77 -27.44 7.60
N GLN A 93 -1.10 -26.54 6.87
CA GLN A 93 0.11 -26.83 6.08
C GLN A 93 1.20 -25.76 6.24
N THR A 94 1.23 -25.07 7.37
CA THR A 94 2.18 -23.98 7.60
C THR A 94 3.61 -24.56 7.69
N HIS A 95 4.45 -24.25 6.72
CA HIS A 95 5.87 -24.62 6.73
C HIS A 95 6.58 -24.03 7.97
N PRO A 96 7.59 -24.70 8.57
CA PRO A 96 8.27 -24.20 9.77
C PRO A 96 8.78 -22.76 9.66
N SER A 97 9.20 -22.33 8.46
CA SER A 97 9.65 -20.95 8.20
C SER A 97 8.57 -19.87 8.33
N LEU A 98 7.30 -20.25 8.49
CA LEU A 98 6.19 -19.31 8.69
C LEU A 98 5.67 -19.30 10.13
N SER A 99 6.04 -20.29 10.94
CA SER A 99 5.50 -20.49 12.30
C SER A 99 5.85 -19.37 13.30
N HIS A 100 6.90 -18.59 13.01
CA HIS A 100 7.39 -17.52 13.87
C HIS A 100 6.88 -16.13 13.45
N LEU A 101 6.16 -16.02 12.34
CA LEU A 101 5.73 -14.73 11.81
C LEU A 101 4.65 -14.11 12.71
N THR A 102 4.93 -12.89 13.15
CA THR A 102 3.99 -12.03 13.87
C THR A 102 2.90 -11.49 12.93
N ALA A 103 1.80 -10.98 13.50
CA ALA A 103 0.75 -10.32 12.71
C ALA A 103 1.29 -9.11 11.91
N HIS A 104 2.23 -8.36 12.49
CA HIS A 104 2.91 -7.24 11.83
C HIS A 104 3.73 -7.71 10.63
N GLU A 105 4.52 -8.77 10.77
CA GLU A 105 5.32 -9.33 9.66
C GLU A 105 4.43 -9.89 8.56
N LEU A 106 3.34 -10.58 8.91
CA LEU A 106 2.35 -11.05 7.93
C LEU A 106 1.70 -9.90 7.17
N GLU A 107 1.38 -8.80 7.85
CA GLU A 107 0.87 -7.59 7.19
C GLU A 107 1.94 -6.98 6.27
N THR A 108 3.21 -6.91 6.70
CA THR A 108 4.30 -6.40 5.88
C THR A 108 4.42 -7.22 4.60
N ILE A 109 4.48 -8.54 4.72
CA ILE A 109 4.59 -9.47 3.59
C ILE A 109 3.37 -9.33 2.67
N PHE A 110 2.15 -9.30 3.23
CA PHE A 110 0.91 -9.22 2.46
C PHE A 110 0.90 -8.03 1.51
N HIS A 111 1.27 -6.85 2.01
CA HIS A 111 1.32 -5.64 1.22
C HIS A 111 2.56 -5.59 0.32
N GLN A 112 3.73 -6.01 0.80
CA GLN A 112 4.98 -5.98 0.05
C GLN A 112 4.88 -6.71 -1.28
N VAL A 113 4.33 -7.93 -1.29
CA VAL A 113 4.20 -8.72 -2.52
C VAL A 113 3.16 -8.14 -3.48
N ARG A 114 2.09 -7.54 -2.94
CA ARG A 114 0.99 -6.95 -3.73
C ARG A 114 1.34 -5.56 -4.28
N SER A 115 2.27 -4.86 -3.63
CA SER A 115 2.81 -3.57 -4.10
C SER A 115 3.90 -3.73 -5.18
N HIS A 116 4.29 -4.96 -5.55
CA HIS A 116 5.27 -5.19 -6.63
C HIS A 116 4.83 -4.52 -7.93
N ASP A 117 5.70 -3.65 -8.45
CA ASP A 117 5.45 -2.82 -9.64
C ASP A 117 4.10 -2.09 -9.57
N GLY A 118 3.69 -1.76 -8.35
CA GLY A 118 2.38 -1.18 -8.05
C GLY A 118 2.36 0.33 -8.16
N CYS A 119 3.50 1.00 -8.35
CA CYS A 119 3.59 2.46 -8.30
C CYS A 119 2.71 3.12 -9.38
N TYR A 120 2.82 2.68 -10.64
CA TYR A 120 1.97 3.19 -11.71
C TYR A 120 0.49 2.79 -11.53
N LYS A 121 0.21 1.57 -11.05
CA LYS A 121 -1.16 1.09 -10.79
C LYS A 121 -1.86 1.91 -9.71
N THR A 122 -1.18 2.17 -8.60
CA THR A 122 -1.74 2.94 -7.46
C THR A 122 -1.96 4.40 -7.84
N ILE A 123 -1.08 4.99 -8.66
CA ILE A 123 -1.30 6.34 -9.21
C ILE A 123 -2.52 6.33 -10.13
N ARG A 124 -2.59 5.39 -11.08
CA ARG A 124 -3.74 5.25 -11.99
C ARG A 124 -5.05 5.08 -11.23
N LEU A 125 -5.06 4.26 -10.17
CA LEU A 125 -6.20 4.11 -9.26
C LEU A 125 -6.66 5.46 -8.68
N LEU A 126 -5.73 6.27 -8.17
CA LEU A 126 -6.06 7.59 -7.64
C LEU A 126 -6.52 8.56 -8.74
N GLN A 127 -5.99 8.46 -9.96
CA GLN A 127 -6.48 9.26 -11.09
C GLN A 127 -7.92 8.91 -11.45
N LEU A 128 -8.26 7.61 -11.51
CA LEU A 128 -9.62 7.13 -11.74
C LEU A 128 -10.54 7.57 -10.60
N PHE A 129 -10.10 7.46 -9.34
CA PHE A 129 -10.89 7.94 -8.20
C PHE A 129 -11.17 9.45 -8.32
N PHE A 130 -10.15 10.27 -8.54
CA PHE A 130 -10.32 11.72 -8.65
C PHE A 130 -11.09 12.18 -9.88
N SER A 131 -11.09 11.42 -10.98
CA SER A 131 -11.90 11.76 -12.17
C SER A 131 -13.41 11.67 -11.94
N ARG A 132 -13.83 11.14 -10.79
CA ARG A 132 -15.23 11.10 -10.35
C ARG A 132 -15.68 12.39 -9.65
N TYR A 133 -14.76 13.33 -9.41
CA TYR A 133 -15.01 14.61 -8.77
C TYR A 133 -14.67 15.77 -9.72
N PRO A 134 -15.27 16.96 -9.54
CA PRO A 134 -14.84 18.17 -10.25
C PRO A 134 -13.35 18.46 -10.03
N ALA A 135 -12.68 19.08 -11.00
CA ALA A 135 -11.24 19.38 -10.92
C ALA A 135 -10.90 20.26 -9.69
N GLU A 136 -11.82 21.15 -9.33
CA GLU A 136 -11.72 22.09 -8.22
C GLU A 136 -12.13 21.49 -6.87
N GLN A 137 -12.49 20.19 -6.82
CA GLN A 137 -12.86 19.53 -5.57
C GLN A 137 -11.76 19.70 -4.53
N MET A 138 -12.11 20.24 -3.37
CA MET A 138 -11.15 20.51 -2.31
C MET A 138 -10.62 19.21 -1.72
N LEU A 139 -9.30 19.14 -1.58
CA LEU A 139 -8.55 18.03 -1.03
C LEU A 139 -7.71 18.50 0.15
N ARG A 140 -7.95 17.93 1.32
CA ARG A 140 -7.10 18.09 2.50
C ARG A 140 -5.93 17.12 2.43
N VAL A 141 -4.73 17.68 2.47
CA VAL A 141 -3.48 16.95 2.66
C VAL A 141 -3.06 17.08 4.12
N ARG A 142 -2.84 15.95 4.79
CA ARG A 142 -2.33 15.93 6.16
C ARG A 142 -1.25 14.87 6.31
N THR A 143 -0.04 15.29 6.66
CA THR A 143 1.08 14.39 6.89
C THR A 143 1.06 13.89 8.32
N THR A 144 1.85 12.85 8.57
CA THR A 144 1.91 12.24 9.89
C THR A 144 2.79 13.01 10.89
N THR A 145 3.57 13.97 10.38
CA THR A 145 4.33 14.94 11.17
C THR A 145 3.50 16.16 11.56
N GLY A 146 2.27 16.27 11.06
CA GLY A 146 1.32 17.32 11.44
C GLY A 146 1.26 18.50 10.48
N ASP A 147 1.90 18.43 9.31
CA ASP A 147 1.60 19.36 8.23
C ASP A 147 0.17 19.14 7.76
N GLU A 148 -0.58 20.22 7.57
CA GLU A 148 -1.95 20.18 7.07
C GLU A 148 -2.17 21.38 6.16
N TYR A 149 -2.70 21.15 4.97
CA TYR A 149 -3.08 22.20 4.04
C TYR A 149 -4.19 21.73 3.09
N LEU A 150 -4.79 22.69 2.40
CA LEU A 150 -5.79 22.44 1.37
C LEU A 150 -5.17 22.64 -0.01
N THR A 151 -5.63 21.83 -0.95
CA THR A 151 -5.37 21.93 -2.38
C THR A 151 -6.61 21.43 -3.14
N THR A 152 -6.55 21.27 -4.46
CA THR A 152 -7.63 20.61 -5.21
C THR A 152 -7.21 19.24 -5.68
N VAL A 153 -8.17 18.40 -6.08
CA VAL A 153 -7.84 17.10 -6.68
C VAL A 153 -6.99 17.27 -7.94
N SER A 154 -7.15 18.35 -8.73
CA SER A 154 -6.35 18.61 -9.93
C SER A 154 -4.91 19.03 -9.68
N GLU A 155 -4.63 19.68 -8.54
CA GLU A 155 -3.31 20.19 -8.17
C GLU A 155 -2.40 19.07 -7.62
N ARG A 156 -1.99 18.19 -8.53
CA ARG A 156 -1.08 17.07 -8.25
C ARG A 156 -0.15 16.82 -9.44
N LEU A 157 1.05 16.35 -9.14
CA LEU A 157 2.04 15.93 -10.14
C LEU A 157 2.45 14.49 -9.88
N ILE A 158 2.73 13.76 -10.95
CA ILE A 158 3.39 12.47 -10.87
C ILE A 158 4.88 12.74 -10.92
N MET A 159 5.60 12.19 -9.94
CA MET A 159 7.05 12.27 -9.85
C MET A 159 7.61 10.89 -10.15
N GLU A 160 8.35 10.77 -11.25
CA GLU A 160 9.01 9.54 -11.66
C GLU A 160 10.47 9.59 -11.26
N TRP A 161 10.87 8.60 -10.48
CA TRP A 161 12.17 8.44 -9.85
C TRP A 161 12.93 7.30 -10.50
N GLU A 162 14.25 7.46 -10.60
CA GLU A 162 15.15 6.36 -10.90
C GLU A 162 15.98 6.04 -9.64
N PHE A 163 15.69 4.89 -9.02
CA PHE A 163 16.40 4.40 -7.85
C PHE A 163 17.65 3.64 -8.29
N ILE A 164 18.81 4.01 -7.77
CA ILE A 164 20.11 3.41 -8.10
C ILE A 164 20.48 2.40 -7.03
N ALA A 165 20.81 1.18 -7.47
CA ALA A 165 21.18 0.04 -6.64
C ALA A 165 20.23 -0.15 -5.44
N PRO A 166 19.00 -0.65 -5.68
CA PRO A 166 18.05 -0.93 -4.61
C PRO A 166 18.68 -1.77 -3.49
N ALA A 167 18.42 -1.42 -2.23
CA ALA A 167 19.04 -2.07 -1.07
C ALA A 167 18.49 -3.48 -0.80
N GLN A 168 17.34 -3.79 -1.40
CA GLN A 168 16.64 -5.06 -1.23
C GLN A 168 16.12 -5.60 -2.57
N ILE A 169 16.30 -6.90 -2.79
CA ILE A 169 15.60 -7.67 -3.81
C ILE A 169 14.48 -8.47 -3.13
N THR A 170 13.27 -8.34 -3.65
CA THR A 170 12.12 -9.14 -3.23
C THR A 170 11.65 -9.98 -4.40
N LEU A 171 11.48 -11.26 -4.16
CA LEU A 171 10.93 -12.21 -5.13
C LEU A 171 9.63 -12.78 -4.57
N SER A 172 8.55 -12.69 -5.32
CA SER A 172 7.27 -13.33 -5.00
C SER A 172 6.86 -14.26 -6.13
N THR A 173 6.66 -15.54 -5.83
CA THR A 173 6.22 -16.53 -6.82
C THR A 173 4.87 -17.09 -6.44
N VAL A 174 3.95 -17.18 -7.40
CA VAL A 174 2.64 -17.82 -7.27
C VAL A 174 2.65 -19.09 -8.11
N VAL A 175 2.36 -20.22 -7.48
CA VAL A 175 2.20 -21.53 -8.12
C VAL A 175 0.71 -21.90 -8.09
N ASP A 176 0.17 -22.26 -9.25
CA ASP A 176 -1.18 -22.78 -9.37
C ASP A 176 -1.13 -24.31 -9.40
N ASP A 177 -2.06 -24.96 -8.70
CA ASP A 177 -2.24 -26.41 -8.74
C ASP A 177 -2.71 -26.91 -10.12
N SER A 178 -3.14 -26.02 -11.02
CA SER A 178 -3.62 -26.34 -12.37
C SER A 178 -2.55 -26.83 -13.36
N ASN A 179 -1.31 -27.09 -12.91
CA ASN A 179 -0.11 -27.37 -13.72
C ASN A 179 0.33 -26.20 -14.64
N ALA A 180 -0.20 -24.99 -14.42
CA ALA A 180 0.32 -23.79 -15.08
C ALA A 180 1.75 -23.49 -14.61
N ALA A 181 2.53 -22.83 -15.48
CA ALA A 181 3.87 -22.39 -15.11
C ALA A 181 3.80 -21.37 -13.94
N PRO A 182 4.73 -21.43 -12.97
CA PRO A 182 4.80 -20.44 -11.90
C PRO A 182 4.89 -19.01 -12.44
N THR A 183 4.21 -18.08 -11.78
CA THR A 183 4.36 -16.64 -12.08
C THR A 183 5.25 -16.01 -11.03
N THR A 184 6.35 -15.39 -11.47
CA THR A 184 7.35 -14.78 -10.58
C THR A 184 7.43 -13.27 -10.77
N HIS A 185 7.43 -12.55 -9.66
CA HIS A 185 7.47 -11.10 -9.55
C HIS A 185 8.74 -10.68 -8.79
N VAL A 186 9.52 -9.74 -9.34
CA VAL A 186 10.81 -9.34 -8.76
C VAL A 186 10.91 -7.82 -8.59
N THR A 187 10.99 -7.34 -7.36
CA THR A 187 11.26 -5.92 -7.04
C THR A 187 12.73 -5.73 -6.72
N GLY A 188 13.33 -4.63 -7.19
CA GLY A 188 14.69 -4.21 -6.85
C GLY A 188 15.80 -4.93 -7.61
N GLN A 189 15.48 -5.69 -8.66
CA GLN A 189 16.47 -6.35 -9.51
C GLN A 189 17.19 -5.36 -10.43
N GLY A 190 18.51 -5.49 -10.52
CA GLY A 190 19.35 -4.69 -11.41
C GLY A 190 19.99 -3.47 -10.74
N GLU A 191 20.71 -2.69 -11.54
CA GLU A 191 21.42 -1.48 -11.07
C GLU A 191 20.49 -0.27 -10.91
N LYS A 192 19.34 -0.28 -11.57
CA LYS A 192 18.39 0.83 -11.61
C LYS A 192 16.96 0.30 -11.57
N MET A 193 16.08 1.02 -10.87
CA MET A 193 14.65 0.71 -10.80
C MET A 193 13.84 2.00 -10.97
N LEU A 194 12.87 1.99 -11.88
CA LEU A 194 11.91 3.08 -12.00
C LEU A 194 10.86 2.97 -10.89
N HIS A 195 10.47 4.10 -10.33
CA HIS A 195 9.42 4.19 -9.32
C HIS A 195 8.65 5.48 -9.50
N ALA A 196 7.36 5.51 -9.17
CA ALA A 196 6.54 6.71 -9.34
C ALA A 196 5.74 7.04 -8.08
N THR A 197 5.54 8.33 -7.81
CA THR A 197 4.75 8.82 -6.68
C THR A 197 3.85 9.98 -7.08
N LEU A 198 2.91 10.36 -6.22
CA LEU A 198 2.15 11.61 -6.36
C LEU A 198 2.73 12.69 -5.46
N GLY A 199 3.04 13.84 -6.05
CA GLY A 199 3.40 15.08 -5.36
C GLY A 199 2.20 16.01 -5.24
N PHE A 200 2.07 16.65 -4.08
CA PHE A 200 1.05 17.66 -3.78
C PHE A 200 1.71 18.95 -3.29
N ALA A 201 1.14 20.09 -3.70
CA ALA A 201 1.50 21.41 -3.24
C ALA A 201 0.28 22.08 -2.60
N ALA A 202 0.50 23.02 -1.68
CA ALA A 202 -0.57 23.91 -1.24
C ALA A 202 -0.93 24.86 -2.38
N SER A 203 -2.17 25.37 -2.42
CA SER A 203 -2.61 26.27 -3.50
C SER A 203 -1.79 27.58 -3.60
N THR A 204 -0.98 27.89 -2.60
CA THR A 204 -0.09 29.06 -2.55
C THR A 204 1.35 28.75 -2.96
N ASP A 205 1.69 27.48 -3.11
CA ASP A 205 3.08 27.02 -3.25
C ASP A 205 3.33 26.58 -4.70
N GLU A 206 4.44 27.02 -5.29
CA GLU A 206 4.83 26.59 -6.64
C GLU A 206 5.49 25.20 -6.67
N ASN A 207 5.97 24.73 -5.51
CA ASN A 207 6.75 23.50 -5.39
C ASN A 207 5.98 22.40 -4.66
N VAL A 208 6.23 21.15 -5.03
CA VAL A 208 5.73 19.97 -4.31
C VAL A 208 6.22 20.01 -2.87
N ARG A 209 5.27 19.90 -1.94
CA ARG A 209 5.53 19.89 -0.49
C ARG A 209 5.45 18.48 0.10
N THR A 210 4.50 17.69 -0.37
CA THR A 210 4.18 16.36 0.18
C THR A 210 4.21 15.31 -0.91
N VAL A 211 4.74 14.13 -0.59
CA VAL A 211 4.75 12.94 -1.46
C VAL A 211 3.83 11.87 -0.87
N LEU A 212 2.96 11.32 -1.72
CA LEU A 212 2.19 10.10 -1.47
C LEU A 212 2.78 8.96 -2.30
N ASP A 213 3.16 7.89 -1.63
CA ASP A 213 3.61 6.64 -2.24
C ASP A 213 2.87 5.44 -1.63
N LEU A 214 1.86 4.96 -2.38
CA LEU A 214 1.07 3.78 -2.05
C LEU A 214 1.76 2.46 -2.38
N ALA A 215 2.83 2.48 -3.18
CA ALA A 215 3.58 1.28 -3.55
C ALA A 215 4.85 1.08 -2.71
N SER A 216 5.21 2.06 -1.87
CA SER A 216 6.36 2.04 -0.96
C SER A 216 6.55 0.73 -0.21
N MET A 217 5.47 0.06 0.22
CA MET A 217 5.53 -1.23 0.93
C MET A 217 6.21 -2.36 0.13
N GLN A 218 6.43 -2.22 -1.18
CA GLN A 218 7.25 -3.15 -1.95
C GLN A 218 8.71 -3.27 -1.43
N PHE A 219 9.17 -2.28 -0.66
CA PHE A 219 10.46 -2.28 0.03
C PHE A 219 10.37 -2.81 1.47
N GLY A 220 9.31 -3.55 1.79
CA GLY A 220 9.07 -4.14 3.11
C GLY A 220 8.91 -3.10 4.21
N GLU A 221 9.58 -3.33 5.34
CA GLU A 221 9.42 -2.52 6.56
C GLU A 221 9.82 -1.05 6.39
N LEU A 222 10.79 -0.76 5.50
CA LEU A 222 11.18 0.60 5.16
C LEU A 222 10.10 1.34 4.37
N GLY A 223 9.23 0.58 3.70
CA GLY A 223 8.12 1.04 2.88
C GLY A 223 6.86 1.42 3.64
N ARG A 224 6.73 1.04 4.91
CA ARG A 224 5.51 1.29 5.70
C ARG A 224 5.19 2.77 5.94
N GLY A 225 6.15 3.69 5.72
CA GLY A 225 6.01 5.09 6.16
C GLY A 225 5.88 5.20 7.69
N LEU A 226 5.59 6.39 8.22
CA LEU A 226 5.15 6.54 9.63
C LEU A 226 6.11 5.94 10.69
N LYS A 227 7.43 5.99 10.46
CA LYS A 227 8.43 5.27 11.27
C LYS A 227 8.13 3.77 11.39
N SER A 228 7.75 3.18 10.26
CA SER A 228 7.42 1.76 10.07
C SER A 228 6.10 1.27 10.68
N ASN A 229 5.14 2.17 10.96
CA ASN A 229 3.81 1.80 11.48
C ASN A 229 2.65 2.14 10.53
N GLY A 230 2.94 2.66 9.33
CA GLY A 230 1.89 2.99 8.36
C GLY A 230 1.64 1.85 7.37
N MET A 231 0.70 2.14 6.46
CA MET A 231 0.34 1.28 5.34
C MET A 231 0.80 1.84 3.99
N PHE A 232 1.36 3.05 3.99
CA PHE A 232 1.85 3.80 2.84
C PHE A 232 2.66 5.00 3.34
N VAL A 233 3.36 5.66 2.42
CA VAL A 233 4.12 6.87 2.71
C VAL A 233 3.29 8.10 2.34
N LEU A 234 3.08 9.00 3.31
CA LEU A 234 2.53 10.34 3.10
C LEU A 234 3.33 11.33 3.96
N GLU A 235 4.38 11.89 3.36
CA GLU A 235 5.47 12.57 4.04
C GLU A 235 5.87 13.83 3.29
N SER A 236 6.57 14.75 3.97
CA SER A 236 7.18 15.89 3.26
C SER A 236 8.20 15.40 2.23
N LEU A 237 8.46 16.21 1.20
CA LEU A 237 9.44 15.87 0.17
C LEU A 237 10.83 15.57 0.76
N ASP A 238 11.29 16.35 1.75
CA ASP A 238 12.58 16.12 2.42
C ASP A 238 12.63 14.77 3.15
N GLN A 239 11.57 14.42 3.88
CA GLN A 239 11.47 13.12 4.55
C GLN A 239 11.41 11.96 3.56
N TYR A 240 10.82 12.20 2.39
CA TYR A 240 10.80 11.22 1.33
C TYR A 240 12.21 10.99 0.76
N TYR A 241 13.01 12.03 0.54
CA TYR A 241 14.43 11.88 0.16
C TYR A 241 15.23 11.08 1.20
N GLU A 242 15.13 11.43 2.48
CA GLU A 242 15.78 10.69 3.58
C GLU A 242 15.37 9.21 3.63
N ARG A 243 14.14 8.90 3.19
CA ARG A 243 13.66 7.53 3.08
C ARG A 243 14.28 6.82 1.89
N ILE A 244 14.37 7.47 0.73
CA ILE A 244 14.91 6.82 -0.46
C ILE A 244 16.37 6.40 -0.26
N GLU A 245 17.17 7.19 0.47
CA GLU A 245 18.55 6.83 0.83
C GLU A 245 18.67 5.51 1.65
N LYS A 246 17.56 5.03 2.21
CA LYS A 246 17.49 3.74 2.92
C LYS A 246 17.01 2.60 2.04
N VAL A 247 16.24 2.88 0.97
CA VAL A 247 15.71 1.86 0.06
C VAL A 247 16.61 1.63 -1.15
N ALA A 248 17.49 2.58 -1.45
CA ALA A 248 18.44 2.53 -2.57
C ALA A 248 19.72 3.30 -2.20
N VAL A 249 20.83 3.06 -2.90
CA VAL A 249 22.08 3.81 -2.70
C VAL A 249 21.91 5.29 -3.04
N GLY A 250 20.96 5.62 -3.93
CA GLY A 250 20.56 6.98 -4.19
C GLY A 250 19.50 7.10 -5.28
N THR A 251 19.23 8.33 -5.69
CA THR A 251 18.37 8.66 -6.84
C THR A 251 19.12 9.58 -7.79
N ASP A 252 18.89 9.42 -9.09
CA ASP A 252 19.33 10.42 -10.06
C ASP A 252 18.29 11.55 -10.17
N SER A 253 18.41 12.56 -9.32
CA SER A 253 17.50 13.72 -9.33
C SER A 253 17.53 14.51 -10.64
N SER A 254 18.59 14.37 -11.46
CA SER A 254 18.65 15.04 -12.77
C SER A 254 17.75 14.39 -13.82
N THR A 255 17.34 13.15 -13.58
CA THR A 255 16.47 12.37 -14.47
C THR A 255 15.01 12.34 -14.02
N MET A 256 14.69 12.97 -12.87
CA MET A 256 13.33 12.97 -12.34
C MET A 256 12.38 13.60 -13.36
N LYS A 257 11.37 12.83 -13.79
CA LYS A 257 10.34 13.32 -14.72
C LYS A 257 9.12 13.72 -13.93
N LEU A 258 8.52 14.84 -14.36
CA LEU A 258 7.24 15.30 -13.87
C LEU A 258 6.19 15.10 -14.96
N SER A 259 5.13 14.38 -14.63
CA SER A 259 4.01 14.16 -15.53
C SER A 259 2.68 14.49 -14.84
N LYS A 260 1.64 14.80 -15.62
CA LYS A 260 0.29 15.06 -15.09
C LYS A 260 -0.59 13.81 -15.11
N MET A 261 -0.24 12.83 -15.94
CA MET A 261 -1.07 11.66 -16.16
C MET A 261 -0.28 10.41 -16.57
N ILE A 262 -0.74 9.26 -16.06
CA ILE A 262 -0.37 7.94 -16.60
C ILE A 262 -1.44 7.56 -17.62
N ALA A 263 -0.99 7.03 -18.77
CA ALA A 263 -1.87 6.48 -19.78
C ALA A 263 -2.67 5.26 -19.25
N GLU A 264 -3.61 4.79 -20.07
CA GLU A 264 -4.38 3.58 -19.76
C GLU A 264 -3.45 2.37 -19.58
N THR A 265 -3.83 1.49 -18.66
CA THR A 265 -3.12 0.25 -18.35
C THR A 265 -4.00 -0.96 -18.63
N PRO A 266 -3.43 -2.16 -18.82
CA PRO A 266 -4.21 -3.39 -18.93
C PRO A 266 -5.11 -3.67 -17.71
N ASP A 267 -4.82 -3.06 -16.57
CA ASP A 267 -5.54 -3.24 -15.31
C ASP A 267 -6.71 -2.24 -15.13
N ASP A 268 -6.92 -1.31 -16.06
CA ASP A 268 -7.85 -0.19 -15.87
C ASP A 268 -9.28 -0.63 -15.54
N VAL A 269 -9.79 -1.71 -16.14
CA VAL A 269 -11.13 -2.25 -15.81
C VAL A 269 -11.22 -2.62 -14.33
N TRP A 270 -10.24 -3.35 -13.81
CA TRP A 270 -10.20 -3.72 -12.39
C TRP A 270 -9.98 -2.48 -11.51
N LEU A 271 -9.08 -1.56 -11.91
CA LEU A 271 -8.81 -0.34 -11.16
C LEU A 271 -10.03 0.60 -11.10
N GLU A 272 -10.88 0.61 -12.12
CA GLU A 272 -12.16 1.34 -12.11
C GLU A 272 -13.12 0.77 -11.08
N GLU A 273 -13.23 -0.56 -10.98
CA GLU A 273 -14.04 -1.22 -9.95
C GLU A 273 -13.50 -0.93 -8.55
N VAL A 274 -12.17 -0.97 -8.36
CA VAL A 274 -11.51 -0.61 -7.10
C VAL A 274 -11.83 0.84 -6.75
N ALA A 275 -11.65 1.78 -7.68
CA ALA A 275 -11.94 3.20 -7.47
C ALA A 275 -13.41 3.44 -7.08
N GLU A 276 -14.34 2.70 -7.68
CA GLU A 276 -15.75 2.78 -7.33
C GLU A 276 -16.03 2.24 -5.93
N ARG A 277 -15.39 1.13 -5.51
CA ARG A 277 -15.51 0.64 -4.12
C ARG A 277 -14.94 1.65 -3.11
N VAL A 278 -13.81 2.28 -3.42
CA VAL A 278 -13.24 3.36 -2.60
C VAL A 278 -14.23 4.51 -2.45
N ARG A 279 -14.83 4.97 -3.56
CA ARG A 279 -15.85 6.02 -3.53
C ARG A 279 -17.06 5.63 -2.71
N MET A 280 -17.64 4.45 -2.96
CA MET A 280 -18.81 3.99 -2.22
C MET A 280 -18.54 3.96 -0.71
N ARG A 281 -17.35 3.54 -0.27
CA ARG A 281 -16.97 3.55 1.15
C ARG A 281 -16.79 4.95 1.69
N TRP A 282 -16.12 5.82 0.93
CA TRP A 282 -15.93 7.21 1.31
C TRP A 282 -17.29 7.91 1.53
N ASP A 283 -18.23 7.74 0.59
CA ASP A 283 -19.56 8.36 0.66
C ASP A 283 -20.40 7.80 1.82
N LYS A 284 -20.23 6.51 2.16
CA LYS A 284 -20.94 5.84 3.26
C LYS A 284 -20.21 5.84 4.60
N ARG A 285 -19.14 6.60 4.76
CA ARG A 285 -18.25 6.55 5.94
C ARG A 285 -18.93 6.71 7.30
N GLU A 286 -20.05 7.43 7.35
CA GLU A 286 -20.82 7.64 8.58
C GLU A 286 -21.65 6.40 8.96
N GLU A 287 -22.07 5.60 7.97
CA GLU A 287 -22.86 4.38 8.14
C GLU A 287 -21.97 3.15 8.28
N GLU A 288 -20.91 3.07 7.46
CA GLU A 288 -20.00 1.94 7.32
C GLU A 288 -18.55 2.40 7.57
N PRO A 289 -18.16 2.69 8.83
CA PRO A 289 -16.81 3.14 9.14
C PRO A 289 -15.78 2.03 8.89
N TRP A 290 -14.53 2.45 8.67
CA TRP A 290 -13.37 1.56 8.48
C TRP A 290 -12.33 1.73 9.59
N CYS A 291 -11.42 0.76 9.67
CA CYS A 291 -10.27 0.84 10.52
C CYS A 291 -9.29 1.91 10.00
N ALA A 292 -8.97 2.89 10.82
CA ALA A 292 -8.04 3.97 10.45
C ALA A 292 -6.56 3.55 10.34
N HIS A 293 -6.23 2.28 10.66
CA HIS A 293 -4.92 1.70 10.44
C HIS A 293 -4.84 1.02 9.07
N CYS A 294 -5.69 0.01 8.82
CA CYS A 294 -5.60 -0.85 7.64
C CYS A 294 -6.68 -0.62 6.57
N GLY A 295 -7.66 0.26 6.80
CA GLY A 295 -8.74 0.55 5.84
C GLY A 295 -9.85 -0.50 5.77
N ALA A 296 -9.74 -1.60 6.55
CA ALA A 296 -10.73 -2.67 6.55
C ALA A 296 -12.07 -2.24 7.16
N PRO A 297 -13.21 -2.73 6.63
CA PRO A 297 -14.52 -2.50 7.24
C PRO A 297 -14.71 -3.38 8.49
N GLY A 298 -15.81 -3.18 9.22
CA GLY A 298 -16.25 -4.14 10.24
C GLY A 298 -16.61 -5.50 9.60
N GLU A 299 -16.14 -6.61 10.17
CA GLU A 299 -16.28 -7.94 9.56
C GLU A 299 -17.30 -8.83 10.26
N GLY A 300 -18.16 -9.51 9.49
CA GLY A 300 -19.01 -10.61 10.01
C GLY A 300 -19.87 -10.21 11.21
N GLY A 301 -20.37 -8.97 11.23
CA GLY A 301 -21.13 -8.41 12.35
C GLY A 301 -20.29 -7.92 13.54
N LYS A 302 -18.95 -8.08 13.52
CA LYS A 302 -18.05 -7.50 14.52
C LYS A 302 -17.92 -5.99 14.28
N LYS A 303 -18.34 -5.22 15.28
CA LYS A 303 -18.19 -3.76 15.28
C LYS A 303 -16.72 -3.39 15.50
N LEU A 304 -16.26 -2.40 14.74
CA LEU A 304 -14.94 -1.79 14.98
C LEU A 304 -14.91 -1.13 16.36
N LYS A 305 -13.73 -1.15 16.98
CA LYS A 305 -13.47 -0.44 18.23
C LYS A 305 -13.31 1.05 17.95
N LYS A 306 -14.13 1.86 18.60
CA LYS A 306 -14.05 3.32 18.51
C LYS A 306 -12.98 3.87 19.45
N CYS A 307 -12.25 4.87 19.01
CA CYS A 307 -11.36 5.67 19.86
C CYS A 307 -12.16 6.30 21.01
N SER A 308 -11.65 6.17 22.24
CA SER A 308 -12.33 6.72 23.42
C SER A 308 -12.43 8.25 23.45
N LEU A 309 -11.69 8.94 22.56
CA LEU A 309 -11.56 10.39 22.53
C LEU A 309 -12.17 11.06 21.28
N CYS A 310 -12.58 10.29 20.27
CA CYS A 310 -13.08 10.84 18.99
C CYS A 310 -13.92 9.81 18.21
N GLN A 311 -14.25 10.11 16.95
CA GLN A 311 -15.08 9.27 16.07
C GLN A 311 -14.28 8.36 15.13
N VAL A 312 -13.02 8.06 15.46
CA VAL A 312 -12.17 7.16 14.65
C VAL A 312 -12.32 5.72 15.10
N PHE A 313 -12.28 4.76 14.16
CA PHE A 313 -12.53 3.34 14.41
C PHE A 313 -11.30 2.47 14.07
N TYR A 314 -11.20 1.31 14.72
CA TYR A 314 -10.09 0.36 14.59
C TYR A 314 -10.58 -1.09 14.65
N CYS A 315 -9.92 -2.02 13.95
CA CYS A 315 -10.21 -3.45 14.07
C CYS A 315 -10.03 -3.94 15.51
N ASN A 316 -8.95 -3.50 16.15
CA ASN A 316 -8.55 -3.94 17.48
C ASN A 316 -7.70 -2.86 18.18
N THR A 317 -7.19 -3.17 19.37
CA THR A 317 -6.38 -2.23 20.17
C THR A 317 -4.95 -2.10 19.63
N GLU A 318 -4.45 -3.07 18.87
CA GLU A 318 -3.11 -3.05 18.25
C GLU A 318 -3.08 -2.05 17.11
N HIS A 319 -4.03 -2.12 16.18
CA HIS A 319 -4.20 -1.14 15.10
C HIS A 319 -4.37 0.29 15.64
N GLN A 320 -5.01 0.45 16.81
CA GLN A 320 -5.07 1.76 17.47
C GLN A 320 -3.70 2.25 17.95
N LYS A 321 -2.87 1.35 18.51
CA LYS A 321 -1.51 1.67 18.98
C LYS A 321 -0.59 2.00 17.81
N GLU A 322 -0.63 1.21 16.74
CA GLU A 322 0.18 1.39 15.53
C GLU A 322 -0.13 2.71 14.82
N ASN A 323 -1.42 3.06 14.69
CA ASN A 323 -1.83 4.33 14.11
C ASN A 323 -1.83 5.51 15.12
N TRP A 324 -1.48 5.29 16.39
CA TRP A 324 -1.47 6.39 17.37
C TRP A 324 -0.48 7.53 17.04
N PRO A 325 0.74 7.27 16.53
CA PRO A 325 1.69 8.32 16.16
C PRO A 325 1.13 9.34 15.17
N SER A 326 0.33 8.91 14.19
CA SER A 326 -0.40 9.76 13.23
C SER A 326 -1.71 10.29 13.83
N HIS A 327 -2.50 9.45 14.47
CA HIS A 327 -3.83 9.83 14.95
C HIS A 327 -3.77 10.89 16.06
N LYS A 328 -2.73 10.87 16.90
CA LYS A 328 -2.64 11.73 18.09
C LYS A 328 -2.75 13.24 17.78
N SER A 329 -2.28 13.71 16.63
CA SER A 329 -2.29 15.14 16.26
C SER A 329 -3.68 15.60 15.83
N VAL A 330 -4.48 14.71 15.25
CA VAL A 330 -5.83 14.99 14.74
C VAL A 330 -6.95 14.52 15.67
N CYS A 331 -6.60 13.89 16.79
CA CYS A 331 -7.57 13.38 17.76
C CYS A 331 -8.31 14.55 18.46
N ALA A 332 -9.62 14.69 18.20
CA ALA A 332 -10.45 15.77 18.74
C ALA A 332 -10.39 15.89 20.27
N GLY A 333 -10.42 14.78 21.01
CA GLY A 333 -10.35 14.79 22.47
C GLY A 333 -9.01 15.26 23.07
N LYS A 334 -7.96 15.44 22.26
CA LYS A 334 -6.72 16.12 22.70
C LYS A 334 -6.79 17.65 22.59
N LYS A 335 -7.57 18.19 21.65
CA LYS A 335 -7.74 19.65 21.51
C LYS A 335 -8.48 20.27 22.71
N GLY A 336 -9.26 19.49 23.46
CA GLY A 336 -9.96 19.91 24.67
C GLY A 336 -9.22 19.72 26.00
N LYS A 337 -7.98 19.23 26.01
CA LYS A 337 -7.18 19.00 27.24
C LYS A 337 -6.03 20.00 27.44
N LYS A 338 -6.12 21.18 26.81
CA LYS A 338 -5.36 22.36 27.28
C LYS A 338 -6.28 23.16 28.21
N ALA A 339 -6.27 22.79 29.49
CA ALA A 339 -6.76 23.59 30.60
C ALA A 339 -5.72 23.53 31.71
#